data_AF-A0A1I3AU57-F1
#
_entry.id   AF-A0A1I3AU57-F1
#
_cell.length_a   1.000
_cell.length_b   1.000
_cell.length_c   1.000
_cell.angle_alpha   90.00
_cell.angle_beta   90.00
_cell.angle_gamma   90.00
#
_symmetry.space_group_name_H-M   'P 1'
#
loop_
_entity.id
_entity.type
_entity.pdbx_description
1 polymer ?
#
loop_
_entity_poly.entity_id
_entity_poly.type
_entity_poly.pdbx_seq_one_letter_code
_entity_poly.pdbx_strand_id
1 'polypeptide(L)'
;MLKELEYPFDSEYILKKSKSLKKKLLEDGSNRIEKKIAVFGGSTTHDVIRVMELFLLYQGISPVFYESEYARYWEDAMFGNEELDRFQPDIVYIHTSNRNITYWPSAGCGEAEVEALLNQQYEHFFSMWEHIRTVWNCPVIQNNMEYPFYRLMGNQDGVILSGRTSFVNRLNEKFADYARSTANFFINDINYQSAVYGLDAWSDPFYWHMYKYALCLDAIPWLALNVSNIIKAVYGKNKKSLVLDLDNTLWGGVVGDDGPENLEIGPETSMGQVYSEFQEYVKSLKNIGVMLNVDSKNEEENAIAGLSHPDGILKPEDFIFIKANWKPKNENMMEIAREMNILPDSLVFADDNPAEREIVRSYVNGVSVPELGTPEQYIRVLDHNGYFEVTNLSEDDRKRNEMYKANVLRAQQEASFTDYGSYLKSLQMKAIIRPFETIYMSRISQLTNKSNQFNLTTRRYTQSEIEQAAADPDNITLYGKLEDKFGDNGVVSVLIGHKEKKSRVELHLDLWLMSCRVLKRDMEFAMMDELVKNCRMQGISVIYGYFYPTGKNAMVKDFFAIQGFDKLNEDGAKTVWKFEIPNDYKNKNYYIEIAENNDKTQGDNHE
;
A
#
# COMPACT_ATOMS: atom_id res chain seq x y z
N MET A 1 9.25 16.88 10.48
CA MET A 1 9.31 15.98 9.29
C MET A 1 10.58 16.31 8.52
N LEU A 2 11.35 15.32 8.06
CA LEU A 2 12.62 15.55 7.33
C LEU A 2 12.32 15.86 5.87
N LYS A 3 12.16 17.16 5.54
CA LYS A 3 11.84 17.63 4.17
C LYS A 3 12.89 17.18 3.15
N GLU A 4 14.12 16.90 3.60
CA GLU A 4 15.22 16.46 2.74
C GLU A 4 15.00 15.07 2.12
N LEU A 5 13.99 14.31 2.57
CA LEU A 5 13.59 13.02 2.01
C LEU A 5 12.26 13.07 1.25
N GLU A 6 11.73 14.26 0.98
CA GLU A 6 10.55 14.49 0.15
C GLU A 6 11.00 15.05 -1.21
N TYR A 7 10.38 14.58 -2.29
CA TYR A 7 10.66 15.13 -3.62
C TYR A 7 10.03 16.52 -3.75
N PRO A 8 10.71 17.52 -4.36
CA PRO A 8 12.05 17.44 -4.94
C PRO A 8 13.14 17.49 -3.86
N PHE A 9 14.03 16.49 -3.86
CA PHE A 9 15.14 16.40 -2.92
C PHE A 9 16.50 16.66 -3.60
N ASP A 10 17.48 17.05 -2.79
CA ASP A 10 18.87 17.18 -3.18
C ASP A 10 19.60 15.83 -2.99
N SER A 11 19.84 15.13 -4.10
CA SER A 11 20.51 13.81 -4.10
C SER A 11 21.91 13.87 -3.48
N GLU A 12 22.70 14.88 -3.82
CA GLU A 12 24.07 15.03 -3.30
C GLU A 12 24.04 15.21 -1.78
N TYR A 13 23.10 16.02 -1.29
CA TYR A 13 22.92 16.24 0.14
C TYR A 13 22.55 14.94 0.87
N ILE A 14 21.59 14.16 0.33
CA ILE A 14 21.20 12.87 0.92
C ILE A 14 22.40 11.93 1.01
N LEU A 15 23.16 11.77 -0.08
CA LEU A 15 24.32 10.89 -0.12
C LEU A 15 25.38 11.32 0.91
N LYS A 16 25.70 12.62 0.94
CA LYS A 16 26.70 13.21 1.84
C LYS A 16 26.29 13.18 3.30
N LYS A 17 25.00 13.35 3.62
CA LYS A 17 24.47 13.45 4.99
C LYS A 17 23.73 12.20 5.47
N SER A 18 23.74 11.12 4.70
CA SER A 18 23.07 9.83 5.00
C SER A 18 23.23 9.39 6.46
N LYS A 19 24.45 9.36 7.00
CA LYS A 19 24.70 8.99 8.41
C LYS A 19 23.99 9.90 9.41
N SER A 20 23.99 11.21 9.16
CA SER A 20 23.32 12.18 10.04
C SER A 20 21.79 12.08 9.93
N LEU A 21 21.27 11.85 8.72
CA LEU A 21 19.83 11.68 8.48
C LEU A 21 19.32 10.40 9.17
N LYS A 22 20.05 9.29 9.03
CA LYS A 22 19.76 8.02 9.72
C LYS A 22 19.68 8.23 11.23
N LYS A 23 20.66 8.92 11.81
CA LYS A 23 20.68 9.21 13.25
C LYS A 23 19.43 9.98 13.68
N LYS A 24 19.07 11.06 12.97
CA LYS A 24 17.85 11.84 13.25
C LYS A 24 16.58 10.98 13.17
N LEU A 25 16.50 10.09 12.18
CA LEU A 25 15.36 9.17 12.01
C LEU A 25 15.27 8.16 13.15
N LEU A 26 16.38 7.61 13.63
CA LEU A 26 16.36 6.64 14.73
C LEU A 26 16.06 7.30 16.09
N GLU A 27 16.39 8.59 16.25
CA GLU A 27 16.17 9.37 17.47
C GLU A 27 14.78 10.03 17.54
N ASP A 28 13.95 9.92 16.49
CA ASP A 28 12.66 10.62 16.42
C ASP A 28 11.53 9.99 17.27
N GLY A 29 11.78 8.83 17.89
CA GLY A 29 10.81 8.11 18.70
C GLY A 29 9.63 7.50 17.93
N SER A 30 9.67 7.52 16.59
CA SER A 30 8.62 6.95 15.74
C SER A 30 8.58 5.43 15.85
N ASN A 31 7.38 4.87 15.99
CA ASN A 31 7.18 3.43 15.96
C ASN A 31 7.25 2.90 14.52
N ARG A 32 8.14 1.94 14.27
CA ARG A 32 8.43 1.37 12.95
C ARG A 32 8.24 -0.13 12.96
N ILE A 33 7.75 -0.69 11.85
CA ILE A 33 7.71 -2.14 11.69
C ILE A 33 9.09 -2.62 11.24
N GLU A 34 9.64 -3.62 11.91
CA GLU A 34 10.90 -4.22 11.48
C GLU A 34 10.66 -5.14 10.29
N LYS A 35 11.51 -5.06 9.26
CA LYS A 35 11.43 -5.91 8.06
C LYS A 35 12.78 -6.31 7.51
N LYS A 36 12.95 -7.61 7.26
CA LYS A 36 14.16 -8.21 6.69
C LYS A 36 14.10 -8.15 5.17
N ILE A 37 15.05 -7.48 4.55
CA ILE A 37 15.08 -7.25 3.11
C ILE A 37 16.38 -7.83 2.57
N ALA A 38 16.29 -8.85 1.72
CA ALA A 38 17.45 -9.36 0.99
C ALA A 38 17.60 -8.60 -0.32
N VAL A 39 18.81 -8.09 -0.59
CA VAL A 39 19.15 -7.36 -1.81
C VAL A 39 20.13 -8.20 -2.62
N PHE A 40 19.66 -8.67 -3.77
CA PHE A 40 20.44 -9.47 -4.72
C PHE A 40 20.95 -8.56 -5.84
N GLY A 41 22.22 -8.19 -5.74
CA GLY A 41 22.89 -7.19 -6.58
C GLY A 41 23.58 -7.79 -7.80
N GLY A 42 23.08 -7.47 -8.99
CA GLY A 42 23.80 -7.63 -10.25
C GLY A 42 24.85 -6.53 -10.50
N SER A 43 24.90 -5.53 -9.62
CA SER A 43 25.85 -4.42 -9.60
C SER A 43 26.19 -4.05 -8.14
N THR A 44 27.06 -3.07 -7.91
CA THR A 44 27.34 -2.58 -6.54
C THR A 44 26.08 -1.96 -5.92
N THR A 45 25.68 -2.43 -4.73
CA THR A 45 24.41 -2.03 -4.06
C THR A 45 24.60 -1.25 -2.78
N HIS A 46 25.84 -1.07 -2.29
CA HIS A 46 26.09 -0.53 -0.96
C HIS A 46 25.42 0.83 -0.71
N ASP A 47 25.61 1.78 -1.63
CA ASP A 47 24.99 3.10 -1.51
C ASP A 47 23.47 3.07 -1.74
N VAL A 48 22.96 2.13 -2.55
CA VAL A 48 21.52 1.91 -2.76
C VAL A 48 20.86 1.48 -1.46
N ILE A 49 21.42 0.49 -0.77
CA ILE A 49 20.93 0.00 0.52
C ILE A 49 20.98 1.12 1.57
N ARG A 50 22.11 1.82 1.65
CA ARG A 50 22.32 2.90 2.61
C ARG A 50 21.29 4.03 2.47
N VAL A 51 20.92 4.39 1.24
CA VAL A 51 19.94 5.46 0.99
C VAL A 51 18.51 4.93 1.11
N MET A 52 18.22 3.72 0.63
CA MET A 52 16.93 3.06 0.79
C MET A 52 16.55 2.91 2.27
N GLU A 53 17.53 2.65 3.14
CA GLU A 53 17.31 2.64 4.59
C GLU A 53 16.69 3.95 5.11
N LEU A 54 17.15 5.10 4.60
CA LEU A 54 16.64 6.42 5.02
C LEU A 54 15.16 6.58 4.65
N PHE A 55 14.81 6.23 3.41
CA PHE A 55 13.43 6.34 2.93
C PHE A 55 12.50 5.36 3.64
N LEU A 56 12.92 4.12 3.87
CA LEU A 56 12.13 3.14 4.62
C LEU A 56 11.92 3.59 6.08
N LEU A 57 12.96 4.07 6.75
CA LEU A 57 12.85 4.64 8.11
C LEU A 57 11.90 5.84 8.12
N TYR A 58 11.97 6.72 7.13
CA TYR A 58 11.06 7.84 6.97
C TYR A 58 9.61 7.39 6.77
N GLN A 59 9.40 6.31 6.03
CA GLN A 59 8.10 5.71 5.73
C GLN A 59 7.57 4.78 6.84
N GLY A 60 8.27 4.70 7.97
CA GLY A 60 7.82 3.95 9.15
C GLY A 60 8.16 2.45 9.13
N ILE A 61 9.22 2.07 8.41
CA ILE A 61 9.76 0.71 8.31
C ILE A 61 11.21 0.74 8.80
N SER A 62 11.58 -0.17 9.70
CA SER A 62 12.95 -0.35 10.18
C SER A 62 13.54 -1.55 9.44
N PRO A 63 14.31 -1.34 8.36
CA PRO A 63 14.83 -2.45 7.58
C PRO A 63 16.03 -3.10 8.27
N VAL A 64 16.13 -4.42 8.14
CA VAL A 64 17.35 -5.18 8.36
C VAL A 64 17.74 -5.74 7.00
N PHE A 65 18.95 -5.46 6.52
CA PHE A 65 19.35 -5.86 5.18
C PHE A 65 20.26 -7.09 5.18
N TYR A 66 20.04 -7.97 4.21
CA TYR A 66 21.06 -8.85 3.67
C TYR A 66 21.51 -8.27 2.33
N GLU A 67 22.82 -8.18 2.09
CA GLU A 67 23.41 -7.72 0.83
C GLU A 67 24.21 -8.86 0.21
N SER A 68 23.84 -9.29 -1.00
CA SER A 68 24.63 -10.27 -1.74
C SER A 68 26.00 -9.70 -2.08
N GLU A 69 27.02 -10.57 -2.15
CA GLU A 69 28.30 -10.18 -2.73
C GLU A 69 28.15 -9.72 -4.20
N TYR A 70 29.11 -8.91 -4.65
CA TYR A 70 29.08 -8.30 -5.98
C TYR A 70 28.87 -9.35 -7.09
N ALA A 71 27.82 -9.13 -7.90
CA ALA A 71 27.43 -9.95 -9.04
C ALA A 71 27.12 -11.43 -8.71
N ARG A 72 26.83 -11.74 -7.45
CA ARG A 72 26.42 -13.10 -6.99
C ARG A 72 24.91 -13.26 -6.79
N TYR A 73 24.12 -12.35 -7.36
CA TYR A 73 22.66 -12.33 -7.21
C TYR A 73 22.00 -13.65 -7.61
N TRP A 74 22.51 -14.31 -8.67
CA TRP A 74 21.93 -15.56 -9.16
C TRP A 74 22.33 -16.75 -8.29
N GLU A 75 23.60 -16.84 -7.89
CA GLU A 75 24.09 -17.91 -7.03
C GLU A 75 23.43 -17.87 -5.65
N ASP A 76 23.34 -16.69 -5.04
CA ASP A 76 22.67 -16.51 -3.74
C ASP A 76 21.19 -16.85 -3.83
N ALA A 77 20.52 -16.46 -4.92
CA ALA A 77 19.12 -16.77 -5.13
C ALA A 77 18.84 -18.25 -5.42
N MET A 78 19.72 -18.96 -6.14
CA MET A 78 19.48 -20.34 -6.59
C MET A 78 20.03 -21.42 -5.65
N PHE A 79 21.08 -21.13 -4.90
CA PHE A 79 21.75 -22.10 -4.04
C PHE A 79 21.65 -21.75 -2.56
N GLY A 80 21.27 -20.52 -2.23
CA GLY A 80 21.23 -20.03 -0.86
C GLY A 80 22.62 -20.03 -0.19
N ASN A 81 22.62 -19.70 1.09
CA ASN A 81 23.75 -19.88 1.99
C ASN A 81 23.25 -19.90 3.44
N GLU A 82 24.09 -20.35 4.39
CA GLU A 82 23.68 -20.47 5.79
C GLU A 82 23.18 -19.15 6.40
N GLU A 83 23.68 -18.00 5.94
CA GLU A 83 23.25 -16.70 6.41
C GLU A 83 21.85 -16.36 5.90
N LEU A 84 21.59 -16.51 4.61
CA LEU A 84 20.29 -16.32 3.97
C LEU A 84 19.21 -17.26 4.52
N ASP A 85 19.57 -18.52 4.73
CA ASP A 85 18.66 -19.54 5.28
C ASP A 85 18.22 -19.19 6.71
N ARG A 86 19.13 -18.60 7.50
CA ARG A 86 18.80 -18.06 8.85
C ARG A 86 18.11 -16.71 8.78
N PHE A 87 18.42 -15.90 7.76
CA PHE A 87 17.89 -14.57 7.59
C PHE A 87 16.38 -14.63 7.39
N GLN A 88 15.88 -15.52 6.52
CA GLN A 88 14.45 -15.66 6.20
C GLN A 88 13.85 -14.31 5.79
N PRO A 89 14.14 -13.82 4.57
CA PRO A 89 13.75 -12.49 4.13
C PRO A 89 12.23 -12.31 4.13
N ASP A 90 11.77 -11.15 4.60
CA ASP A 90 10.39 -10.73 4.43
C ASP A 90 10.12 -10.21 3.01
N ILE A 91 11.16 -9.69 2.32
CA ILE A 91 11.14 -9.22 0.92
C ILE A 91 12.50 -9.52 0.27
N VAL A 92 12.48 -9.86 -1.02
CA VAL A 92 13.67 -9.89 -1.88
C VAL A 92 13.60 -8.76 -2.90
N TYR A 93 14.68 -7.97 -3.00
CA TYR A 93 14.89 -6.97 -4.06
C TYR A 93 16.03 -7.41 -4.97
N ILE A 94 15.73 -7.58 -6.26
CA ILE A 94 16.70 -7.98 -7.29
C ILE A 94 17.13 -6.74 -8.07
N HIS A 95 18.34 -6.28 -7.77
CA HIS A 95 18.94 -5.08 -8.36
C HIS A 95 19.78 -5.46 -9.59
N THR A 96 19.13 -5.57 -10.74
CA THR A 96 19.78 -5.83 -12.04
C THR A 96 19.53 -4.70 -13.03
N SER A 97 20.30 -4.67 -14.12
CA SER A 97 20.21 -3.71 -15.22
C SER A 97 20.51 -4.39 -16.56
N ASN A 98 20.49 -3.63 -17.67
CA ASN A 98 20.95 -4.14 -18.98
C ASN A 98 22.38 -4.73 -18.95
N ARG A 99 23.21 -4.35 -17.97
CA ARG A 99 24.55 -4.93 -17.78
C ARG A 99 24.53 -6.39 -17.34
N ASN A 100 23.40 -6.88 -16.85
CA ASN A 100 23.18 -8.27 -16.46
C ASN A 100 22.57 -9.13 -17.58
N ILE A 101 22.33 -8.54 -18.76
CA ILE A 101 21.97 -9.30 -19.97
C ILE A 101 23.25 -9.91 -20.56
N THR A 102 23.27 -11.24 -20.65
CA THR A 102 24.41 -12.02 -21.14
C THR A 102 24.20 -12.43 -22.60
N TYR A 103 22.97 -12.77 -22.99
CA TYR A 103 22.63 -13.31 -24.30
C TYR A 103 22.14 -12.22 -25.25
N TRP A 104 23.07 -11.36 -25.71
CA TRP A 104 22.74 -10.33 -26.69
C TRP A 104 22.70 -10.90 -28.12
N PRO A 105 21.67 -10.56 -28.94
CA PRO A 105 21.70 -10.86 -30.36
C PRO A 105 22.82 -10.07 -31.06
N SER A 106 23.43 -10.71 -32.05
CA SER A 106 24.32 -10.03 -32.99
C SER A 106 23.49 -9.40 -34.14
N ALA A 107 24.03 -8.36 -34.78
CA ALA A 107 23.35 -7.64 -35.84
C ALA A 107 22.85 -8.53 -37.00
N GLY A 108 23.55 -9.63 -37.29
CA GLY A 108 23.24 -10.56 -38.37
C GLY A 108 22.43 -11.80 -37.95
N CYS A 109 22.02 -11.91 -36.69
CA CYS A 109 21.22 -13.05 -36.22
C CYS A 109 19.89 -13.13 -36.96
N GLY A 110 19.48 -14.34 -37.33
CA GLY A 110 18.15 -14.60 -37.85
C GLY A 110 17.09 -14.52 -36.75
N GLU A 111 15.82 -14.35 -37.13
CA GLU A 111 14.69 -14.23 -36.18
C GLU A 111 14.61 -15.37 -35.16
N ALA A 112 14.75 -16.63 -35.60
CA ALA A 112 14.71 -17.79 -34.71
C ALA A 112 15.85 -17.80 -33.68
N GLU A 113 17.04 -17.31 -34.06
CA GLU A 113 18.19 -17.22 -33.15
C GLU A 113 17.98 -16.12 -32.12
N VAL A 114 17.49 -14.95 -32.53
CA VAL A 114 17.13 -13.86 -31.61
C VAL A 114 16.09 -14.33 -30.59
N GLU A 115 15.08 -15.07 -31.04
CA GLU A 115 14.04 -15.61 -30.16
C GLU A 115 14.58 -16.63 -29.16
N ALA A 116 15.51 -17.49 -29.58
CA ALA A 116 16.18 -18.43 -28.69
C ALA A 116 16.99 -17.69 -27.62
N LEU A 117 17.75 -16.66 -27.98
CA LEU A 117 18.52 -15.83 -27.04
C LEU A 117 17.63 -15.09 -26.06
N LEU A 118 16.50 -14.54 -26.53
CA LEU A 118 15.52 -13.87 -25.67
C LEU A 118 14.93 -14.84 -24.64
N ASN A 119 14.49 -16.01 -25.08
CA ASN A 119 13.92 -17.02 -24.19
C ASN A 119 14.97 -17.55 -23.21
N GLN A 120 16.21 -17.76 -23.64
CA GLN A 120 17.30 -18.16 -22.76
C GLN A 120 17.60 -17.08 -21.70
N GLN A 121 17.62 -15.80 -22.08
CA GLN A 121 17.81 -14.71 -21.14
C GLN A 121 16.65 -14.58 -20.15
N TYR A 122 15.41 -14.76 -20.61
CA TYR A 122 14.23 -14.76 -19.75
C TYR A 122 14.24 -15.93 -18.77
N GLU A 123 14.55 -17.15 -19.25
CA GLU A 123 14.57 -18.36 -18.44
C GLU A 123 15.55 -18.27 -17.27
N HIS A 124 16.69 -17.60 -17.48
CA HIS A 124 17.67 -17.29 -16.42
C HIS A 124 17.04 -16.56 -15.23
N PHE A 125 16.18 -15.58 -15.49
CA PHE A 125 15.48 -14.83 -14.44
C PHE A 125 14.25 -15.57 -13.92
N PHE A 126 13.47 -16.19 -14.81
CA PHE A 126 12.27 -16.95 -14.43
C PHE A 126 12.60 -18.08 -13.45
N SER A 127 13.62 -18.90 -13.75
CA SER A 127 14.07 -19.97 -12.85
C SER A 127 14.46 -19.44 -11.46
N MET A 128 15.11 -18.28 -11.41
CA MET A 128 15.49 -17.62 -10.16
C MET A 128 14.26 -17.15 -9.36
N TRP A 129 13.27 -16.54 -10.02
CA TRP A 129 12.04 -16.10 -9.35
C TRP A 129 11.26 -17.29 -8.78
N GLU A 130 11.10 -18.37 -9.54
CA GLU A 130 10.40 -19.58 -9.08
C GLU A 130 11.11 -20.25 -7.90
N HIS A 131 12.45 -20.25 -7.91
CA HIS A 131 13.21 -20.75 -6.78
C HIS A 131 13.01 -19.90 -5.52
N ILE A 132 13.13 -18.57 -5.63
CA ILE A 132 12.89 -17.64 -4.50
C ILE A 132 11.51 -17.87 -3.90
N ARG A 133 10.49 -18.01 -4.75
CA ARG A 133 9.11 -18.29 -4.32
C ARG A 133 8.98 -19.63 -3.60
N THR A 134 9.70 -20.65 -4.05
CA THR A 134 9.65 -21.98 -3.44
C THR A 134 10.35 -22.01 -2.07
N VAL A 135 11.50 -21.34 -1.95
CA VAL A 135 12.34 -21.41 -0.74
C VAL A 135 11.87 -20.46 0.35
N TRP A 136 11.64 -19.19 0.01
CA TRP A 136 11.32 -18.16 1.00
C TRP A 136 9.84 -17.75 0.98
N ASN A 137 9.17 -17.96 -0.15
CA ASN A 137 7.77 -17.56 -0.35
C ASN A 137 7.53 -16.10 0.09
N CYS A 138 8.38 -15.15 -0.27
CA CYS A 138 8.22 -13.75 0.10
C CYS A 138 7.93 -12.89 -1.14
N PRO A 139 7.41 -11.66 -0.98
CA PRO A 139 7.36 -10.70 -2.07
C PRO A 139 8.72 -10.47 -2.74
N VAL A 140 8.70 -10.36 -4.06
CA VAL A 140 9.87 -10.10 -4.89
C VAL A 140 9.69 -8.80 -5.64
N ILE A 141 10.70 -7.93 -5.56
CA ILE A 141 10.79 -6.70 -6.35
C ILE A 141 11.93 -6.91 -7.35
N GLN A 142 11.61 -6.89 -8.64
CA GLN A 142 12.56 -7.10 -9.73
C GLN A 142 12.72 -5.80 -10.53
N ASN A 143 13.95 -5.31 -10.70
CA ASN A 143 14.19 -4.30 -11.73
C ASN A 143 13.83 -4.86 -13.11
N ASN A 144 13.10 -4.12 -13.94
CA ASN A 144 13.16 -4.37 -15.38
C ASN A 144 14.52 -3.90 -15.95
N MET A 145 14.65 -3.74 -17.26
CA MET A 145 15.91 -3.34 -17.88
C MET A 145 15.78 -1.97 -18.53
N GLU A 146 16.68 -1.05 -18.21
CA GLU A 146 16.85 0.19 -18.94
C GLU A 146 17.55 -0.05 -20.29
N TYR A 147 17.53 0.93 -21.19
CA TYR A 147 18.23 0.78 -22.47
C TYR A 147 19.75 0.90 -22.31
N PRO A 148 20.56 0.30 -23.20
CA PRO A 148 21.96 0.67 -23.30
C PRO A 148 22.09 2.16 -23.65
N PHE A 149 23.10 2.83 -23.10
CA PHE A 149 23.42 4.25 -23.39
C PHE A 149 23.89 4.51 -24.83
N TYR A 150 23.84 3.50 -25.71
CA TYR A 150 24.23 3.59 -27.11
C TYR A 150 23.34 2.69 -27.98
N ARG A 151 23.25 3.02 -29.26
CA ARG A 151 22.52 2.23 -30.27
C ARG A 151 23.44 1.93 -31.43
N LEU A 152 23.57 0.66 -31.80
CA LEU A 152 24.44 0.26 -32.92
C LEU A 152 23.77 0.57 -34.26
N MET A 153 22.44 0.43 -34.33
CA MET A 153 21.66 0.58 -35.56
C MET A 153 20.84 1.89 -35.59
N GLY A 154 21.11 2.83 -34.68
CA GLY A 154 20.35 4.07 -34.58
C GLY A 154 18.87 3.81 -34.34
N ASN A 155 17.99 4.39 -35.17
CA ASN A 155 16.54 4.23 -35.01
C ASN A 155 16.04 2.81 -35.37
N GLN A 156 16.77 2.07 -36.21
CA GLN A 156 16.40 0.69 -36.55
C GLN A 156 16.58 -0.27 -35.36
N ASP A 157 17.39 0.10 -34.36
CA ASP A 157 17.66 -0.69 -33.15
C ASP A 157 16.38 -1.00 -32.34
N GLY A 158 15.35 -0.15 -32.46
CA GLY A 158 14.05 -0.35 -31.84
C GLY A 158 13.05 -1.16 -32.68
N VAL A 159 13.36 -1.46 -33.95
CA VAL A 159 12.44 -2.11 -34.89
C VAL A 159 12.92 -3.53 -35.23
N ILE A 160 14.18 -3.66 -35.62
CA ILE A 160 14.73 -4.97 -35.99
C ILE A 160 14.90 -5.84 -34.75
N LEU A 161 14.56 -7.13 -34.86
CA LEU A 161 14.55 -8.05 -33.71
C LEU A 161 15.94 -8.18 -33.07
N SER A 162 17.02 -8.13 -33.86
CA SER A 162 18.40 -8.18 -33.38
C SER A 162 18.90 -6.87 -32.75
N GLY A 163 18.11 -5.80 -32.81
CA GLY A 163 18.41 -4.53 -32.13
C GLY A 163 18.33 -4.69 -30.62
N ARG A 164 19.24 -4.07 -29.88
CA ARG A 164 19.29 -4.15 -28.42
C ARG A 164 18.12 -3.42 -27.77
N THR A 165 17.67 -2.30 -28.33
CA THR A 165 16.48 -1.61 -27.84
C THR A 165 15.23 -2.50 -28.01
N SER A 166 15.07 -3.11 -29.18
CA SER A 166 13.99 -4.07 -29.44
C SER A 166 14.05 -5.27 -28.49
N PHE A 167 15.25 -5.84 -28.29
CA PHE A 167 15.47 -6.95 -27.37
C PHE A 167 15.08 -6.61 -25.91
N VAL A 168 15.51 -5.45 -25.40
CA VAL A 168 15.16 -4.98 -24.06
C VAL A 168 13.65 -4.79 -23.89
N ASN A 169 12.98 -4.20 -24.88
CA ASN A 169 11.52 -4.03 -24.83
C ASN A 169 10.79 -5.36 -24.72
N ARG A 170 11.19 -6.34 -25.52
CA ARG A 170 10.58 -7.67 -25.51
C ARG A 170 10.88 -8.44 -24.23
N LEU A 171 12.07 -8.28 -23.66
CA LEU A 171 12.43 -8.87 -22.37
C LEU A 171 11.62 -8.24 -21.23
N ASN A 172 11.49 -6.92 -21.21
CA ASN A 172 10.67 -6.19 -20.24
C ASN A 172 9.19 -6.58 -20.34
N GLU A 173 8.67 -6.81 -21.55
CA GLU A 173 7.29 -7.31 -21.71
C GLU A 173 7.11 -8.69 -21.08
N LYS A 174 8.08 -9.60 -21.25
CA LYS A 174 8.05 -10.91 -20.57
C LYS A 174 8.11 -10.77 -19.04
N PHE A 175 8.87 -9.82 -18.52
CA PHE A 175 8.90 -9.54 -17.08
C PHE A 175 7.54 -9.02 -16.59
N ALA A 176 6.88 -8.16 -17.37
CA ALA A 176 5.55 -7.66 -17.07
C ALA A 176 4.48 -8.76 -17.15
N ASP A 177 4.56 -9.67 -18.12
CA ASP A 177 3.69 -10.86 -18.21
C ASP A 177 3.78 -11.74 -16.96
N TYR A 178 4.99 -11.99 -16.48
CA TYR A 178 5.20 -12.75 -15.25
C TYR A 178 4.61 -12.02 -14.03
N ALA A 179 4.86 -10.71 -13.90
CA ALA A 179 4.29 -9.89 -12.83
C ALA A 179 2.74 -9.85 -12.85
N ARG A 180 2.12 -9.83 -14.03
CA ARG A 180 0.65 -9.86 -14.17
C ARG A 180 0.03 -11.19 -13.74
N SER A 181 0.75 -12.30 -13.96
CA SER A 181 0.27 -13.65 -13.66
C SER A 181 0.69 -14.16 -12.28
N THR A 182 1.59 -13.46 -11.60
CA THR A 182 2.17 -13.88 -10.32
C THR A 182 1.86 -12.89 -9.21
N ALA A 183 1.14 -13.34 -8.19
CA ALA A 183 0.95 -12.54 -6.97
C ALA A 183 2.28 -12.32 -6.23
N ASN A 184 2.40 -11.17 -5.56
CA ASN A 184 3.59 -10.75 -4.80
C ASN A 184 4.88 -10.60 -5.62
N PHE A 185 4.77 -10.42 -6.93
CA PHE A 185 5.91 -10.06 -7.78
C PHE A 185 5.71 -8.66 -8.36
N PHE A 186 6.66 -7.78 -8.10
CA PHE A 186 6.58 -6.36 -8.43
C PHE A 186 7.74 -5.94 -9.32
N ILE A 187 7.46 -5.10 -10.30
CA ILE A 187 8.49 -4.49 -11.14
C ILE A 187 8.87 -3.13 -10.56
N ASN A 188 10.16 -2.95 -10.28
CA ASN A 188 10.74 -1.61 -10.18
C ASN A 188 11.14 -1.17 -11.59
N ASP A 189 10.38 -0.27 -12.19
CA ASP A 189 10.57 0.15 -13.58
C ASP A 189 11.75 1.10 -13.72
N ILE A 190 12.96 0.54 -13.82
CA ILE A 190 14.18 1.31 -14.03
C ILE A 190 14.26 1.85 -15.47
N ASN A 191 13.53 1.27 -16.42
CA ASN A 191 13.43 1.81 -17.78
C ASN A 191 12.79 3.20 -17.75
N TYR A 192 11.62 3.33 -17.11
CA TYR A 192 10.96 4.62 -16.88
C TYR A 192 11.84 5.56 -16.06
N GLN A 193 12.41 5.10 -14.95
CA GLN A 193 13.26 5.93 -14.09
C GLN A 193 14.46 6.50 -14.85
N SER A 194 15.14 5.70 -15.69
CA SER A 194 16.25 6.15 -16.52
C SER A 194 15.81 7.17 -17.59
N ALA A 195 14.59 7.04 -18.13
CA ALA A 195 14.05 8.00 -19.10
C ALA A 195 13.74 9.35 -18.45
N VAL A 196 13.11 9.36 -17.28
CA VAL A 196 12.81 10.58 -16.51
C VAL A 196 14.08 11.27 -16.03
N TYR A 197 15.07 10.50 -15.57
CA TYR A 197 16.36 11.04 -15.14
C TYR A 197 17.21 11.53 -16.32
N GLY A 198 17.00 10.93 -17.50
CA GLY A 198 17.83 11.09 -18.68
C GLY A 198 18.84 9.95 -18.79
N LEU A 199 18.72 9.13 -19.85
CA LEU A 199 19.46 7.88 -19.98
C LEU A 199 20.98 8.06 -19.94
N ASP A 200 21.50 9.13 -20.55
CA ASP A 200 22.92 9.44 -20.58
C ASP A 200 23.47 9.77 -19.18
N ALA A 201 22.72 10.59 -18.41
CA ALA A 201 23.09 10.94 -17.05
C ALA A 201 22.93 9.75 -16.09
N TRP A 202 21.87 8.95 -16.27
CA TRP A 202 21.62 7.73 -15.50
C TRP A 202 22.75 6.72 -15.68
N SER A 203 23.15 6.44 -16.92
CA SER A 203 24.04 5.31 -17.23
C SER A 203 25.52 5.58 -17.02
N ASP A 204 25.90 6.85 -16.76
CA ASP A 204 27.28 7.38 -16.82
C ASP A 204 28.35 6.28 -16.68
N PRO A 205 28.98 5.87 -17.81
CA PRO A 205 29.86 4.71 -17.85
C PRO A 205 31.02 4.78 -16.86
N PHE A 206 31.43 5.98 -16.43
CA PHE A 206 32.47 6.16 -15.42
C PHE A 206 32.18 5.33 -14.17
N TYR A 207 30.95 5.39 -13.64
CA TYR A 207 30.60 4.71 -12.39
C TYR A 207 30.56 3.19 -12.54
N TRP A 208 30.12 2.67 -13.69
CA TRP A 208 30.19 1.25 -13.97
C TRP A 208 31.65 0.77 -14.06
N HIS A 209 32.51 1.48 -14.80
CA HIS A 209 33.87 1.02 -15.03
C HIS A 209 34.77 1.16 -13.79
N MET A 210 34.56 2.20 -12.98
CA MET A 210 35.33 2.44 -11.77
C MET A 210 34.81 1.70 -10.54
N TYR A 211 33.49 1.64 -10.37
CA TYR A 211 32.86 1.21 -9.11
C TYR A 211 31.77 0.15 -9.28
N LYS A 212 31.48 -0.26 -10.52
CA LYS A 212 30.45 -1.25 -10.87
C LYS A 212 29.03 -0.90 -10.43
N TYR A 213 28.71 0.38 -10.27
CA TYR A 213 27.33 0.84 -10.12
C TYR A 213 26.59 0.81 -11.46
N ALA A 214 25.36 0.29 -11.48
CA ALA A 214 24.52 0.25 -12.68
C ALA A 214 24.04 1.64 -13.14
N LEU A 215 24.00 2.60 -12.23
CA LEU A 215 23.57 3.97 -12.42
C LEU A 215 24.56 4.95 -11.79
N CYS A 216 24.50 6.23 -12.18
CA CYS A 216 25.28 7.28 -11.54
C CYS A 216 24.88 7.44 -10.06
N LEU A 217 25.82 7.92 -9.23
CA LEU A 217 25.57 8.02 -7.79
C LEU A 217 24.41 8.96 -7.46
N ASP A 218 24.25 10.06 -8.19
CA ASP A 218 23.20 11.05 -7.93
C ASP A 218 21.79 10.55 -8.30
N ALA A 219 21.69 9.46 -9.06
CA ALA A 219 20.44 8.77 -9.34
C ALA A 219 20.05 7.76 -8.25
N ILE A 220 20.96 7.42 -7.32
CA ILE A 220 20.68 6.45 -6.25
C ILE A 220 19.49 6.85 -5.37
N PRO A 221 19.36 8.11 -4.89
CA PRO A 221 18.20 8.50 -4.10
C PRO A 221 16.87 8.38 -4.86
N TRP A 222 16.88 8.65 -6.17
CA TRP A 222 15.71 8.45 -7.04
C TRP A 222 15.31 6.97 -7.13
N LEU A 223 16.27 6.08 -7.39
CA LEU A 223 16.05 4.63 -7.40
C LEU A 223 15.56 4.12 -6.04
N ALA A 224 16.25 4.52 -4.97
CA ALA A 224 15.97 4.07 -3.62
C ALA A 224 14.57 4.48 -3.15
N LEU A 225 14.11 5.69 -3.49
CA LEU A 225 12.74 6.13 -3.20
C LEU A 225 11.71 5.26 -3.94
N ASN A 226 11.91 4.97 -5.23
CA ASN A 226 11.00 4.14 -6.03
C ASN A 226 10.86 2.73 -5.43
N VAL A 227 11.97 2.07 -5.10
CA VAL A 227 11.94 0.75 -4.45
C VAL A 227 11.27 0.83 -3.07
N SER A 228 11.55 1.88 -2.29
CA SER A 228 10.93 2.09 -0.98
C SER A 228 9.41 2.30 -1.10
N ASN A 229 8.94 2.96 -2.16
CA ASN A 229 7.51 3.14 -2.42
C ASN A 229 6.80 1.79 -2.65
N ILE A 230 7.41 0.86 -3.38
CA ILE A 230 6.85 -0.49 -3.53
C ILE A 230 6.80 -1.20 -2.17
N ILE A 231 7.89 -1.16 -1.41
CA ILE A 231 7.97 -1.81 -0.09
C ILE A 231 6.94 -1.25 0.90
N LYS A 232 6.81 0.08 0.98
CA LYS A 232 5.82 0.73 1.86
C LYS A 232 4.39 0.35 1.46
N ALA A 233 4.13 0.20 0.16
CA ALA A 233 2.83 -0.19 -0.35
C ALA A 233 2.49 -1.64 0.01
N VAL A 234 3.44 -2.57 -0.12
CA VAL A 234 3.31 -3.98 0.31
C VAL A 234 2.88 -4.06 1.78
N TYR A 235 3.47 -3.22 2.64
CA TYR A 235 3.15 -3.18 4.07
C TYR A 235 2.06 -2.18 4.46
N GLY A 236 1.27 -1.68 3.51
CA GLY A 236 0.08 -0.88 3.80
C GLY A 236 0.37 0.50 4.41
N LYS A 237 1.57 1.05 4.16
CA LYS A 237 2.02 2.37 4.62
C LYS A 237 1.70 3.50 3.63
N ASN A 238 0.99 3.22 2.54
CA ASN A 238 0.53 4.23 1.61
C ASN A 238 -0.47 5.21 2.22
N LYS A 239 -0.48 6.40 1.65
CA LYS A 239 -1.51 7.40 1.91
C LYS A 239 -2.82 6.95 1.26
N LYS A 240 -3.93 7.46 1.77
CA LYS A 240 -5.29 7.02 1.40
C LYS A 240 -6.12 8.15 0.82
N SER A 241 -5.80 9.41 1.16
CA SER A 241 -6.57 10.57 0.72
C SER A 241 -5.67 11.73 0.35
N LEU A 242 -6.11 12.46 -0.68
CA LEU A 242 -5.60 13.75 -1.09
C LEU A 242 -6.62 14.82 -0.67
N VAL A 243 -6.17 15.77 0.15
CA VAL A 243 -6.93 16.93 0.61
C VAL A 243 -6.38 18.14 -0.13
N LEU A 244 -7.25 18.83 -0.87
CA LEU A 244 -6.88 19.89 -1.79
C LEU A 244 -7.41 21.23 -1.30
N ASP A 245 -6.58 22.26 -1.43
CA ASP A 245 -7.08 23.62 -1.56
C ASP A 245 -7.76 23.83 -2.93
N LEU A 246 -8.46 24.95 -3.10
CA LEU A 246 -9.14 25.29 -4.35
C LEU A 246 -8.41 26.37 -5.15
N ASP A 247 -8.37 27.59 -4.62
CA ASP A 247 -7.84 28.76 -5.33
C ASP A 247 -6.32 28.61 -5.57
N ASN A 248 -5.86 28.88 -6.80
CA ASN A 248 -4.47 28.66 -7.25
C ASN A 248 -3.93 27.22 -7.07
N THR A 249 -4.81 26.28 -6.76
CA THR A 249 -4.51 24.85 -6.60
C THR A 249 -5.24 24.03 -7.65
N LEU A 250 -6.56 24.13 -7.74
CA LEU A 250 -7.38 23.45 -8.77
C LEU A 250 -7.71 24.34 -9.97
N TRP A 251 -7.59 25.65 -9.83
CA TRP A 251 -7.77 26.64 -10.90
C TRP A 251 -6.92 27.87 -10.58
N GLY A 252 -6.70 28.74 -11.57
CA GLY A 252 -6.05 30.03 -11.32
C GLY A 252 -7.07 31.09 -10.94
N GLY A 253 -6.69 31.96 -10.00
CA GLY A 253 -7.56 33.03 -9.48
C GLY A 253 -8.23 32.66 -8.15
N VAL A 254 -8.98 33.62 -7.60
CA VAL A 254 -9.67 33.52 -6.32
C VAL A 254 -11.17 33.61 -6.56
N VAL A 255 -11.90 32.50 -6.42
CA VAL A 255 -13.32 32.42 -6.81
C VAL A 255 -14.21 33.44 -6.08
N GLY A 256 -13.86 33.80 -4.84
CA GLY A 256 -14.61 34.79 -4.06
C GLY A 256 -14.45 36.23 -4.57
N ASP A 257 -13.32 36.54 -5.22
CA ASP A 257 -12.99 37.88 -5.71
C ASP A 257 -13.29 38.01 -7.21
N ASP A 258 -12.89 36.99 -7.98
CA ASP A 258 -12.96 36.99 -9.44
C ASP A 258 -14.33 36.51 -9.96
N GLY A 259 -15.06 35.73 -9.16
CA GLY A 259 -16.26 35.02 -9.60
C GLY A 259 -15.93 33.75 -10.41
N PRO A 260 -16.83 32.74 -10.43
CA PRO A 260 -16.58 31.46 -11.07
C PRO A 260 -16.30 31.57 -12.58
N GLU A 261 -16.90 32.55 -13.27
CA GLU A 261 -16.76 32.76 -14.71
C GLU A 261 -15.39 33.30 -15.16
N ASN A 262 -14.59 33.82 -14.24
CA ASN A 262 -13.28 34.41 -14.54
C ASN A 262 -12.11 33.55 -14.04
N LEU A 263 -12.40 32.35 -13.53
CA LEU A 263 -11.37 31.42 -13.11
C LEU A 263 -10.55 30.93 -14.31
N GLU A 264 -9.23 30.83 -14.15
CA GLU A 264 -8.36 30.25 -15.16
C GLU A 264 -8.45 28.72 -15.11
N ILE A 265 -9.40 28.20 -15.88
CA ILE A 265 -9.66 26.76 -16.02
C ILE A 265 -10.17 26.47 -17.42
N GLY A 266 -9.75 25.34 -18.00
CA GLY A 266 -10.17 24.94 -19.34
C GLY A 266 -9.19 25.37 -20.44
N PRO A 267 -9.57 25.15 -21.72
CA PRO A 267 -8.62 25.20 -22.83
C PRO A 267 -8.25 26.61 -23.30
N GLU A 268 -8.95 27.65 -22.81
CA GLU A 268 -8.89 29.01 -23.36
C GLU A 268 -7.59 29.75 -23.02
N THR A 269 -6.94 29.43 -21.89
CA THR A 269 -5.67 30.05 -21.48
C THR A 269 -4.60 28.99 -21.22
N SER A 270 -3.33 29.40 -21.34
CA SER A 270 -2.19 28.50 -21.04
C SER A 270 -2.25 28.00 -19.60
N MET A 271 -2.58 28.87 -18.64
CA MET A 271 -2.71 28.46 -17.23
C MET A 271 -3.94 27.62 -16.97
N GLY A 272 -5.08 27.92 -17.63
CA GLY A 272 -6.28 27.10 -17.56
C GLY A 272 -6.03 25.66 -18.00
N GLN A 273 -5.22 25.46 -19.05
CA GLN A 273 -4.80 24.13 -19.50
C GLN A 273 -3.95 23.39 -18.47
N VAL A 274 -3.03 24.08 -17.79
CA VAL A 274 -2.19 23.50 -16.71
C VAL A 274 -3.07 23.01 -15.56
N TYR A 275 -4.03 23.82 -15.12
CA TYR A 275 -4.97 23.42 -14.07
C TYR A 275 -5.90 22.29 -14.52
N SER A 276 -6.37 22.31 -15.78
CA SER A 276 -7.16 21.20 -16.34
C SER A 276 -6.37 19.89 -16.33
N GLU A 277 -5.10 19.89 -16.76
CA GLU A 277 -4.23 18.70 -16.70
C GLU A 277 -4.06 18.21 -15.26
N PHE A 278 -3.88 19.13 -14.30
CA PHE A 278 -3.80 18.79 -12.89
C PHE A 278 -5.11 18.18 -12.37
N GLN A 279 -6.27 18.72 -12.73
CA GLN A 279 -7.57 18.14 -12.36
C GLN A 279 -7.77 16.74 -12.98
N GLU A 280 -7.35 16.52 -14.22
CA GLU A 280 -7.35 15.20 -14.86
C GLU A 280 -6.47 14.19 -14.11
N TYR A 281 -5.29 14.60 -13.68
CA TYR A 281 -4.42 13.79 -12.83
C TYR A 281 -5.09 13.43 -11.50
N VAL A 282 -5.66 14.42 -10.80
CA VAL A 282 -6.38 14.20 -9.53
C VAL A 282 -7.61 13.29 -9.72
N LYS A 283 -8.35 13.45 -10.82
CA LYS A 283 -9.47 12.55 -11.19
C LYS A 283 -8.97 11.13 -11.45
N SER A 284 -7.79 10.97 -12.05
CA SER A 284 -7.16 9.67 -12.28
C SER A 284 -6.74 9.00 -10.96
N LEU A 285 -6.23 9.78 -9.99
CA LEU A 285 -5.99 9.29 -8.63
C LEU A 285 -7.29 8.77 -7.97
N LYS A 286 -8.42 9.48 -8.16
CA LYS A 286 -9.73 9.01 -7.69
C LYS A 286 -10.11 7.65 -8.28
N ASN A 287 -9.86 7.45 -9.58
CA ASN A 287 -10.21 6.22 -10.30
C ASN A 287 -9.41 5.00 -9.82
N ILE A 288 -8.22 5.21 -9.27
CA ILE A 288 -7.41 4.15 -8.62
C ILE A 288 -7.69 4.03 -7.11
N GLY A 289 -8.70 4.72 -6.59
CA GLY A 289 -9.18 4.58 -5.22
C GLY A 289 -8.62 5.58 -4.21
N VAL A 290 -7.95 6.65 -4.65
CA VAL A 290 -7.60 7.76 -3.76
C VAL A 290 -8.87 8.52 -3.39
N MET A 291 -9.01 8.84 -2.10
CA MET A 291 -10.12 9.62 -1.60
C MET A 291 -9.84 11.11 -1.71
N LEU A 292 -10.73 11.86 -2.33
CA LEU A 292 -10.57 13.31 -2.50
C LEU A 292 -11.39 14.08 -1.46
N ASN A 293 -10.78 15.10 -0.87
CA ASN A 293 -11.44 16.06 0.01
C ASN A 293 -10.96 17.48 -0.29
N VAL A 294 -11.73 18.47 0.14
CA VAL A 294 -11.38 19.90 0.04
C VAL A 294 -11.18 20.49 1.43
N ASP A 295 -10.12 21.29 1.58
CA ASP A 295 -9.86 22.15 2.74
C ASP A 295 -9.41 23.53 2.25
N SER A 296 -10.38 24.44 2.14
CA SER A 296 -10.26 25.71 1.43
C SER A 296 -10.77 26.88 2.24
N LYS A 297 -10.12 28.04 2.11
CA LYS A 297 -10.53 29.29 2.76
C LYS A 297 -11.49 30.09 1.87
N ASN A 298 -12.72 29.62 1.79
CA ASN A 298 -13.78 30.22 0.97
C ASN A 298 -15.12 30.18 1.69
N GLU A 299 -16.06 30.99 1.23
CA GLU A 299 -17.48 30.72 1.47
C GLU A 299 -17.89 29.45 0.72
N GLU A 300 -18.69 28.59 1.36
CA GLU A 300 -19.08 27.28 0.81
C GLU A 300 -19.79 27.42 -0.54
N GLU A 301 -20.66 28.42 -0.69
CA GLU A 301 -21.37 28.70 -1.94
C GLU A 301 -20.41 28.99 -3.10
N ASN A 302 -19.36 29.79 -2.87
CA ASN A 302 -18.37 30.13 -3.88
C ASN A 302 -17.50 28.92 -4.26
N ALA A 303 -17.09 28.13 -3.26
CA ALA A 303 -16.34 26.90 -3.50
C ALA A 303 -17.13 25.91 -4.37
N ILE A 304 -18.42 25.73 -4.07
CA ILE A 304 -19.32 24.87 -4.86
C ILE A 304 -19.52 25.45 -6.27
N ALA A 305 -19.67 26.76 -6.41
CA ALA A 305 -19.80 27.41 -7.71
C ALA A 305 -18.55 27.19 -8.59
N GLY A 306 -17.35 27.37 -8.03
CA GLY A 306 -16.08 27.11 -8.74
C GLY A 306 -15.91 25.64 -9.15
N LEU A 307 -16.21 24.70 -8.24
CA LEU A 307 -16.20 23.26 -8.56
C LEU A 307 -17.28 22.85 -9.58
N SER A 308 -18.37 23.63 -9.67
CA SER A 308 -19.45 23.41 -10.64
C SER A 308 -19.18 24.07 -11.99
N HIS A 309 -18.03 24.74 -12.17
CA HIS A 309 -17.68 25.40 -13.42
C HIS A 309 -17.77 24.42 -14.61
N PRO A 310 -18.39 24.80 -15.74
CA PRO A 310 -18.61 23.89 -16.88
C PRO A 310 -17.32 23.23 -17.37
N ASP A 311 -16.25 24.01 -17.49
CA ASP A 311 -14.94 23.54 -17.99
C ASP A 311 -14.10 22.80 -16.93
N GLY A 312 -14.57 22.74 -15.68
CA GLY A 312 -13.92 21.96 -14.62
C GLY A 312 -14.10 20.46 -14.81
N ILE A 313 -13.04 19.69 -14.65
CA ILE A 313 -13.05 18.21 -14.75
C ILE A 313 -13.48 17.58 -13.43
N LEU A 314 -13.01 18.15 -12.31
CA LEU A 314 -13.46 17.78 -10.98
C LEU A 314 -14.78 18.50 -10.68
N LYS A 315 -15.72 17.76 -10.11
CA LYS A 315 -17.03 18.24 -9.70
C LYS A 315 -17.21 18.04 -8.19
N PRO A 316 -18.17 18.72 -7.53
CA PRO A 316 -18.41 18.53 -6.10
C PRO A 316 -18.61 17.05 -5.72
N GLU A 317 -19.21 16.24 -6.62
CA GLU A 317 -19.44 14.82 -6.39
C GLU A 317 -18.17 13.96 -6.50
N ASP A 318 -17.02 14.53 -6.85
CA ASP A 318 -15.74 13.81 -6.78
C ASP A 318 -15.17 13.75 -5.37
N PHE A 319 -15.58 14.68 -4.51
CA PHE A 319 -15.10 14.81 -3.14
C PHE A 319 -16.01 14.10 -2.14
N ILE A 320 -15.44 13.64 -1.04
CA ILE A 320 -16.20 13.04 0.09
C ILE A 320 -16.63 14.15 1.04
N PHE A 321 -15.68 15.01 1.45
CA PHE A 321 -15.93 16.17 2.28
C PHE A 321 -15.41 17.44 1.60
N ILE A 322 -16.20 18.49 1.65
CA ILE A 322 -15.82 19.83 1.22
C ILE A 322 -15.85 20.74 2.45
N LYS A 323 -14.67 21.02 3.02
CA LYS A 323 -14.53 21.98 4.12
C LYS A 323 -14.10 23.32 3.52
N ALA A 324 -15.07 24.09 3.05
CA ALA A 324 -14.89 25.46 2.57
C ALA A 324 -15.41 26.43 3.63
N ASN A 325 -14.49 26.99 4.43
CA ASN A 325 -14.82 27.95 5.49
C ASN A 325 -13.56 28.71 5.95
N TRP A 326 -13.73 29.67 6.86
CA TRP A 326 -12.63 30.48 7.39
C TRP A 326 -11.94 29.90 8.64
N LYS A 327 -12.18 28.63 9.00
CA LYS A 327 -11.42 27.98 10.07
C LYS A 327 -9.97 27.74 9.61
N PRO A 328 -9.01 27.61 10.55
CA PRO A 328 -7.65 27.17 10.22
C PRO A 328 -7.66 25.80 9.53
N LYS A 329 -6.89 25.64 8.45
CA LYS A 329 -6.83 24.38 7.67
C LYS A 329 -6.35 23.19 8.50
N ASN A 330 -5.46 23.40 9.47
CA ASN A 330 -5.06 22.32 10.40
C ASN A 330 -6.23 21.77 11.24
N GLU A 331 -7.25 22.58 11.55
CA GLU A 331 -8.45 22.13 12.27
C GLU A 331 -9.38 21.35 11.33
N ASN A 332 -9.65 21.87 10.12
CA ASN A 332 -10.43 21.18 9.10
C ASN A 332 -9.79 19.84 8.71
N MET A 333 -8.48 19.79 8.53
CA MET A 333 -7.72 18.56 8.29
C MET A 333 -7.96 17.49 9.38
N MET A 334 -7.95 17.89 10.65
CA MET A 334 -8.23 16.98 11.77
C MET A 334 -9.70 16.55 11.82
N GLU A 335 -10.61 17.43 11.42
CA GLU A 335 -12.04 17.14 11.27
C GLU A 335 -12.27 16.12 10.15
N ILE A 336 -11.65 16.32 8.97
CA ILE A 336 -11.67 15.38 7.84
C ILE A 336 -11.14 14.01 8.28
N ALA A 337 -9.98 13.96 8.95
CA ALA A 337 -9.42 12.70 9.44
C ALA A 337 -10.40 11.95 10.38
N ARG A 338 -11.05 12.68 11.28
CA ARG A 338 -12.04 12.15 12.24
C ARG A 338 -13.29 11.64 11.53
N GLU A 339 -13.87 12.41 10.63
CA GLU A 339 -15.09 12.06 9.88
C GLU A 339 -14.84 10.87 8.94
N MET A 340 -13.66 10.81 8.32
CA MET A 340 -13.22 9.66 7.54
C MET A 340 -12.86 8.44 8.40
N ASN A 341 -12.76 8.58 9.72
CA ASN A 341 -12.29 7.54 10.64
C ASN A 341 -10.94 6.94 10.17
N ILE A 342 -9.98 7.80 9.83
CA ILE A 342 -8.60 7.45 9.50
C ILE A 342 -7.63 8.31 10.30
N LEU A 343 -6.36 7.93 10.30
CA LEU A 343 -5.31 8.70 10.95
C LEU A 343 -4.78 9.79 10.02
N PRO A 344 -4.32 10.95 10.54
CA PRO A 344 -3.74 12.02 9.72
C PRO A 344 -2.53 11.57 8.90
N ASP A 345 -1.82 10.53 9.35
CA ASP A 345 -0.72 9.92 8.61
C ASP A 345 -1.11 9.31 7.26
N SER A 346 -2.40 9.14 7.01
CA SER A 346 -2.97 8.62 5.78
C SER A 346 -3.41 9.74 4.82
N LEU A 347 -3.20 11.00 5.18
CA LEU A 347 -3.59 12.18 4.41
C LEU A 347 -2.38 12.83 3.72
N VAL A 348 -2.63 13.38 2.53
CA VAL A 348 -1.74 14.29 1.80
C VAL A 348 -2.46 15.62 1.63
N PHE A 349 -1.82 16.72 1.99
CA PHE A 349 -2.38 18.07 1.87
C PHE A 349 -1.68 18.85 0.77
N ALA A 350 -2.42 19.21 -0.27
CA ALA A 350 -1.94 19.93 -1.44
C ALA A 350 -2.55 21.34 -1.46
N ASP A 351 -1.68 22.35 -1.34
CA ASP A 351 -2.05 23.77 -1.21
C ASP A 351 -0.91 24.62 -1.78
N ASP A 352 -1.22 25.62 -2.61
CA ASP A 352 -0.24 26.52 -3.24
C ASP A 352 0.44 27.45 -2.23
N ASN A 353 -0.25 27.78 -1.14
CA ASN A 353 0.18 28.75 -0.14
C ASN A 353 1.18 28.13 0.86
N PRO A 354 2.45 28.58 0.86
CA PRO A 354 3.47 28.02 1.75
C PRO A 354 3.17 28.25 3.23
N ALA A 355 2.41 29.28 3.60
CA ALA A 355 2.06 29.54 4.99
C ALA A 355 1.03 28.52 5.50
N GLU A 356 0.01 28.20 4.71
CA GLU A 356 -0.98 27.17 5.07
C GLU A 356 -0.33 25.78 5.14
N ARG A 357 0.57 25.47 4.19
CA ARG A 357 1.38 24.24 4.23
C ARG A 357 2.16 24.09 5.54
N GLU A 358 2.84 25.14 5.98
CA GLU A 358 3.66 25.07 7.20
C GLU A 358 2.81 25.00 8.49
N ILE A 359 1.64 25.66 8.50
CA ILE A 359 0.66 25.53 9.60
C ILE A 359 0.20 24.08 9.72
N VAL A 360 -0.29 23.48 8.62
CA VAL A 360 -0.76 22.09 8.63
C VAL A 360 0.37 21.14 9.05
N ARG A 361 1.58 21.32 8.50
CA ARG A 361 2.75 20.49 8.83
C ARG A 361 3.13 20.56 10.32
N SER A 362 3.00 21.74 10.94
CA SER A 362 3.39 21.97 12.34
C SER A 362 2.37 21.42 13.34
N TYR A 363 1.08 21.51 13.01
CA TYR A 363 0.00 21.21 13.96
C TYR A 363 -0.68 19.85 13.73
N VAL A 364 -0.54 19.26 12.55
CA VAL A 364 -1.17 17.97 12.22
C VAL A 364 -0.09 16.88 12.12
N ASN A 365 0.10 16.12 13.20
CA ASN A 365 1.16 15.12 13.23
C ASN A 365 0.92 13.97 12.22
N GLY A 366 1.91 13.74 11.35
CA GLY A 366 1.95 12.62 10.40
C GLY A 366 1.40 12.91 9.00
N VAL A 367 0.67 14.01 8.79
CA VAL A 367 0.16 14.39 7.46
C VAL A 367 1.32 14.69 6.51
N SER A 368 1.21 14.22 5.27
CA SER A 368 2.19 14.58 4.23
C SER A 368 1.80 15.91 3.61
N VAL A 369 2.73 16.84 3.53
CA VAL A 369 2.51 18.17 2.95
C VAL A 369 3.55 18.38 1.85
N PRO A 370 3.30 17.98 0.60
CA PRO A 370 4.21 18.23 -0.51
C PRO A 370 4.56 19.72 -0.65
N GLU A 371 5.81 20.01 -1.00
CA GLU A 371 6.21 21.37 -1.39
C GLU A 371 5.79 21.61 -2.84
N LEU A 372 4.57 22.12 -3.02
CA LEU A 372 4.06 22.53 -4.32
C LEU A 372 4.82 23.79 -4.76
N GLY A 373 5.46 23.69 -5.93
CA GLY A 373 6.16 24.79 -6.60
C GLY A 373 5.20 25.60 -7.44
N THR A 374 5.43 25.65 -8.75
CA THR A 374 4.47 26.24 -9.69
C THR A 374 3.44 25.20 -10.17
N PRO A 375 2.26 25.60 -10.68
CA PRO A 375 1.22 24.67 -11.12
C PRO A 375 1.70 23.61 -12.12
N GLU A 376 2.63 23.95 -13.02
CA GLU A 376 3.24 23.03 -13.98
C GLU A 376 4.03 21.88 -13.31
N GLN A 377 4.40 22.05 -12.04
CA GLN A 377 5.16 21.06 -11.27
C GLN A 377 4.26 20.22 -10.35
N TYR A 378 2.98 20.57 -10.15
CA TYR A 378 2.13 19.92 -9.15
C TYR A 378 2.01 18.41 -9.38
N ILE A 379 1.74 17.99 -10.63
CA ILE A 379 1.68 16.57 -11.00
C ILE A 379 2.99 15.88 -10.65
N ARG A 380 4.11 16.45 -11.12
CA ARG A 380 5.45 15.88 -10.90
C ARG A 380 5.78 15.74 -9.41
N VAL A 381 5.45 16.74 -8.60
CA VAL A 381 5.70 16.71 -7.16
C VAL A 381 4.87 15.62 -6.48
N LEU A 382 3.58 15.53 -6.78
CA LEU A 382 2.71 14.50 -6.19
C LEU A 382 3.11 13.09 -6.62
N ASP A 383 3.36 12.91 -7.92
CA ASP A 383 3.69 11.64 -8.54
C ASP A 383 5.02 11.09 -8.02
N HIS A 384 6.08 11.90 -8.08
CA HIS A 384 7.44 11.46 -7.70
C HIS A 384 7.61 11.20 -6.20
N ASN A 385 6.75 11.73 -5.33
CA ASN A 385 6.73 11.36 -3.91
C ASN A 385 6.08 9.97 -3.66
N GLY A 386 5.37 9.42 -4.65
CA GLY A 386 4.76 8.09 -4.60
C GLY A 386 3.80 7.89 -3.45
N TYR A 387 3.04 8.92 -3.04
CA TYR A 387 2.14 8.83 -1.88
C TYR A 387 1.09 7.72 -2.00
N PHE A 388 0.68 7.41 -3.23
CA PHE A 388 -0.42 6.51 -3.58
C PHE A 388 0.05 5.31 -4.44
N GLU A 389 1.24 4.79 -4.17
CA GLU A 389 1.84 3.66 -4.90
C GLU A 389 0.87 2.48 -5.07
N VAL A 390 0.78 1.88 -6.26
CA VAL A 390 -0.21 0.84 -6.54
C VAL A 390 0.48 -0.51 -6.67
N THR A 391 0.22 -1.42 -5.71
CA THR A 391 0.72 -2.81 -5.79
C THR A 391 -0.25 -3.76 -6.48
N ASN A 392 -1.55 -3.53 -6.34
CA ASN A 392 -2.61 -4.25 -7.05
C ASN A 392 -3.87 -3.39 -7.08
N LEU A 393 -4.45 -3.19 -8.27
CA LEU A 393 -5.72 -2.49 -8.48
C LEU A 393 -6.87 -3.47 -8.28
N SER A 394 -7.37 -3.55 -7.04
CA SER A 394 -8.55 -4.38 -6.74
C SER A 394 -9.86 -3.66 -7.10
N GLU A 395 -10.93 -4.41 -7.37
CA GLU A 395 -12.28 -3.81 -7.51
C GLU A 395 -12.70 -3.02 -6.26
N ASP A 396 -12.27 -3.45 -5.08
CA ASP A 396 -12.52 -2.75 -3.81
C ASP A 396 -11.81 -1.40 -3.72
N ASP A 397 -10.66 -1.23 -4.40
CA ASP A 397 -9.99 0.07 -4.51
C ASP A 397 -10.81 1.01 -5.41
N ARG A 398 -11.38 0.51 -6.52
CA ARG A 398 -12.28 1.30 -7.39
C ARG A 398 -13.57 1.72 -6.66
N LYS A 399 -14.16 0.83 -5.87
CA LYS A 399 -15.39 1.10 -5.08
C LYS A 399 -15.12 1.86 -3.77
N ARG A 400 -13.86 2.11 -3.41
CA ARG A 400 -13.48 2.72 -2.13
C ARG A 400 -14.21 4.04 -1.86
N ASN A 401 -14.31 4.92 -2.87
CA ASN A 401 -14.96 6.22 -2.73
C ASN A 401 -16.47 6.08 -2.48
N GLU A 402 -17.15 5.20 -3.21
CA GLU A 402 -18.58 4.91 -3.02
C GLU A 402 -18.85 4.38 -1.60
N MET A 403 -18.00 3.48 -1.11
CA MET A 403 -18.13 2.90 0.24
C MET A 403 -18.00 3.96 1.34
N TYR A 404 -17.13 4.96 1.18
CA TYR A 404 -17.00 6.05 2.15
C TYR A 404 -18.17 7.01 2.09
N LYS A 405 -18.69 7.33 0.90
CA LYS A 405 -19.93 8.11 0.77
C LYS A 405 -21.11 7.38 1.41
N ALA A 406 -21.20 6.07 1.23
CA ALA A 406 -22.19 5.24 1.92
C ALA A 406 -22.01 5.31 3.45
N ASN A 407 -20.78 5.34 3.98
CA ASN A 407 -20.55 5.55 5.42
C ASN A 407 -21.07 6.92 5.91
N VAL A 408 -20.92 7.98 5.13
CA VAL A 408 -21.47 9.30 5.47
C VAL A 408 -22.99 9.25 5.56
N LEU A 409 -23.65 8.64 4.56
CA LEU A 409 -25.11 8.44 4.58
C LEU A 409 -25.56 7.58 5.76
N ARG A 410 -24.79 6.53 6.11
CA ARG A 410 -25.05 5.69 7.30
C ARG A 410 -24.97 6.48 8.59
N ALA A 411 -24.00 7.38 8.74
CA ALA A 411 -23.84 8.21 9.93
C ALA A 411 -24.97 9.24 10.06
N GLN A 412 -25.40 9.84 8.94
CA GLN A 412 -26.58 10.71 8.91
C GLN A 412 -27.85 9.93 9.28
N GLN A 413 -27.99 8.70 8.77
CA GLN A 413 -29.10 7.84 9.16
C GLN A 413 -29.02 7.50 10.66
N GLU A 414 -27.86 7.13 11.20
CA GLU A 414 -27.66 6.82 12.63
C GLU A 414 -28.15 7.95 13.52
N ALA A 415 -27.84 9.20 13.16
CA ALA A 415 -28.29 10.39 13.88
C ALA A 415 -29.83 10.57 13.90
N SER A 416 -30.57 9.93 12.98
CA SER A 416 -32.03 9.99 12.93
C SER A 416 -32.73 8.98 13.87
N PHE A 417 -31.99 8.03 14.45
CA PHE A 417 -32.54 6.99 15.33
C PHE A 417 -32.24 7.32 16.81
N THR A 418 -33.21 7.06 17.68
CA THR A 418 -33.06 7.24 19.13
C THR A 418 -32.56 6.00 19.86
N ASP A 419 -32.68 4.82 19.23
CA ASP A 419 -32.24 3.53 19.74
C ASP A 419 -31.26 2.86 18.75
N TYR A 420 -30.14 2.40 19.30
CA TYR A 420 -29.03 1.84 18.52
C TYR A 420 -29.37 0.49 17.89
N GLY A 421 -30.08 -0.37 18.62
CA GLY A 421 -30.50 -1.67 18.09
C GLY A 421 -31.48 -1.52 16.92
N SER A 422 -32.35 -0.51 16.97
CA SER A 422 -33.27 -0.16 15.89
C SER A 422 -32.53 0.35 14.65
N TYR A 423 -31.46 1.11 14.82
CA TYR A 423 -30.57 1.50 13.73
C TYR A 423 -29.92 0.27 13.08
N LEU A 424 -29.31 -0.63 13.85
CA LEU A 424 -28.66 -1.84 13.31
C LEU A 424 -29.63 -2.74 12.54
N LYS A 425 -30.86 -2.93 13.03
CA LYS A 425 -31.92 -3.65 12.29
C LYS A 425 -32.25 -2.99 10.96
N SER A 426 -32.26 -1.65 10.92
CA SER A 426 -32.57 -0.87 9.72
C SER A 426 -31.52 -1.00 8.61
N LEU A 427 -30.31 -1.49 8.93
CA LEU A 427 -29.23 -1.70 7.96
C LEU A 427 -29.42 -2.99 7.15
N GLN A 428 -30.26 -3.93 7.63
CA GLN A 428 -30.53 -5.22 6.97
C GLN A 428 -29.25 -5.99 6.64
N MET A 429 -28.39 -6.16 7.65
CA MET A 429 -27.04 -6.69 7.46
C MET A 429 -27.03 -8.19 7.21
N LYS A 430 -26.23 -8.62 6.24
CA LYS A 430 -25.94 -10.01 5.92
C LYS A 430 -24.44 -10.25 5.92
N ALA A 431 -23.98 -11.31 6.57
CA ALA A 431 -22.56 -11.66 6.58
C ALA A 431 -22.29 -13.10 6.12
N ILE A 432 -21.11 -13.28 5.55
CA ILE A 432 -20.51 -14.58 5.26
C ILE A 432 -19.26 -14.67 6.12
N ILE A 433 -19.19 -15.69 6.98
CA ILE A 433 -18.00 -15.95 7.80
C ILE A 433 -17.51 -17.36 7.49
N ARG A 434 -16.28 -17.46 6.98
CA ARG A 434 -15.71 -18.73 6.47
C ARG A 434 -14.20 -18.80 6.68
N PRO A 435 -13.60 -20.01 6.62
CA PRO A 435 -12.15 -20.18 6.51
C PRO A 435 -11.58 -19.44 5.30
N PHE A 436 -10.29 -19.09 5.32
CA PHE A 436 -9.69 -18.36 4.20
C PHE A 436 -9.82 -19.13 2.88
N GLU A 437 -10.38 -18.46 1.87
CA GLU A 437 -10.52 -19.00 0.51
C GLU A 437 -9.49 -18.34 -0.43
N THR A 438 -8.97 -19.10 -1.39
CA THR A 438 -7.89 -18.65 -2.30
C THR A 438 -8.20 -17.31 -2.98
N ILE A 439 -9.47 -17.09 -3.37
CA ILE A 439 -9.92 -15.86 -4.04
C ILE A 439 -9.79 -14.60 -3.17
N TYR A 440 -9.71 -14.74 -1.84
CA TYR A 440 -9.65 -13.62 -0.89
C TYR A 440 -8.27 -13.41 -0.27
N MET A 441 -7.25 -14.21 -0.57
CA MET A 441 -5.92 -14.14 0.09
C MET A 441 -5.25 -12.78 -0.07
N SER A 442 -5.20 -12.26 -1.30
CA SER A 442 -4.69 -10.91 -1.59
C SER A 442 -5.45 -9.85 -0.78
N ARG A 443 -6.77 -9.98 -0.68
CA ARG A 443 -7.60 -9.04 0.07
C ARG A 443 -7.36 -9.11 1.58
N ILE A 444 -7.25 -10.30 2.13
CA ILE A 444 -6.95 -10.55 3.54
C ILE A 444 -5.59 -9.95 3.91
N SER A 445 -4.57 -10.15 3.07
CA SER A 445 -3.25 -9.53 3.23
C SER A 445 -3.33 -8.00 3.21
N GLN A 446 -4.03 -7.42 2.22
CA GLN A 446 -4.23 -5.97 2.16
C GLN A 446 -4.90 -5.42 3.41
N LEU A 447 -5.98 -6.05 3.88
CA LEU A 447 -6.68 -5.61 5.09
C LEU A 447 -5.77 -5.75 6.31
N THR A 448 -5.02 -6.85 6.39
CA THR A 448 -4.05 -7.09 7.45
C THR A 448 -2.96 -6.05 7.49
N ASN A 449 -2.51 -5.54 6.34
CA ASN A 449 -1.45 -4.53 6.29
C ASN A 449 -1.97 -3.08 6.41
N LYS A 450 -3.20 -2.80 5.96
CA LYS A 450 -3.78 -1.44 5.95
C LYS A 450 -4.57 -1.08 7.23
N SER A 451 -4.92 -2.06 8.07
CA SER A 451 -5.69 -1.84 9.31
C SER A 451 -4.77 -1.54 10.51
N ASN A 452 -4.73 -0.27 10.94
CA ASN A 452 -3.93 0.19 12.07
C ASN A 452 -4.75 0.34 13.36
N GLN A 453 -5.96 0.92 13.28
CA GLN A 453 -6.77 1.25 14.46
C GLN A 453 -7.47 0.04 15.10
N PHE A 454 -7.70 -1.01 14.30
CA PHE A 454 -8.42 -2.21 14.68
C PHE A 454 -7.55 -3.45 14.45
N ASN A 455 -6.29 -3.41 14.87
CA ASN A 455 -5.44 -4.59 14.93
C ASN A 455 -4.99 -4.78 16.38
N LEU A 456 -5.43 -5.88 17.00
CA LEU A 456 -5.20 -6.14 18.42
C LEU A 456 -3.72 -6.44 18.72
N THR A 457 -3.01 -7.10 17.82
CA THR A 457 -1.63 -7.55 18.01
C THR A 457 -0.61 -6.79 17.16
N THR A 458 -1.06 -5.89 16.29
CA THR A 458 -0.24 -5.15 15.32
C THR A 458 0.49 -6.01 14.29
N ARG A 459 0.29 -7.33 14.31
CA ARG A 459 0.94 -8.26 13.39
C ARG A 459 0.51 -7.96 11.95
N ARG A 460 1.49 -8.04 11.06
CA ARG A 460 1.39 -7.79 9.62
C ARG A 460 1.77 -9.07 8.92
N TYR A 461 0.97 -9.47 7.95
CA TYR A 461 1.16 -10.68 7.19
C TYR A 461 1.22 -10.31 5.71
N THR A 462 2.27 -10.74 5.03
CA THR A 462 2.32 -10.82 3.58
C THR A 462 1.28 -11.82 3.09
N GLN A 463 0.93 -11.78 1.81
CA GLN A 463 -0.05 -12.72 1.27
C GLN A 463 0.43 -14.17 1.39
N SER A 464 1.73 -14.43 1.23
CA SER A 464 2.30 -15.76 1.46
C SER A 464 2.10 -16.24 2.89
N GLU A 465 2.37 -15.41 3.89
CA GLU A 465 2.17 -15.81 5.29
C GLU A 465 0.67 -16.07 5.59
N ILE A 466 -0.25 -15.36 4.92
CA ILE A 466 -1.69 -15.65 4.98
C ILE A 466 -2.01 -17.02 4.35
N GLU A 467 -1.42 -17.34 3.19
CA GLU A 467 -1.61 -18.64 2.52
C GLU A 467 -1.05 -19.80 3.35
N GLN A 468 0.13 -19.61 3.97
CA GLN A 468 0.73 -20.57 4.91
C GLN A 468 -0.15 -20.76 6.14
N ALA A 469 -0.67 -19.67 6.72
CA ALA A 469 -1.57 -19.76 7.86
C ALA A 469 -2.88 -20.50 7.53
N ALA A 470 -3.39 -20.36 6.31
CA ALA A 470 -4.58 -21.07 5.84
C ALA A 470 -4.34 -22.56 5.57
N ALA A 471 -3.14 -22.94 5.13
CA ALA A 471 -2.78 -24.32 4.82
C ALA A 471 -2.43 -25.16 6.06
N ASP A 472 -2.09 -24.53 7.18
CA ASP A 472 -1.72 -25.22 8.42
C ASP A 472 -2.96 -25.77 9.17
N PRO A 473 -3.09 -27.10 9.34
CA PRO A 473 -4.25 -27.71 10.02
C PRO A 473 -4.31 -27.42 11.53
N ASP A 474 -3.21 -26.95 12.13
CA ASP A 474 -3.19 -26.50 13.52
C ASP A 474 -3.68 -25.06 13.68
N ASN A 475 -3.97 -24.36 12.58
CA ASN A 475 -4.57 -23.04 12.60
C ASN A 475 -6.10 -23.07 12.40
N ILE A 476 -6.75 -22.06 12.96
CA ILE A 476 -8.12 -21.65 12.63
C ILE A 476 -8.02 -20.27 11.99
N THR A 477 -8.40 -20.18 10.72
CA THR A 477 -8.50 -18.92 10.00
C THR A 477 -9.97 -18.62 9.73
N LEU A 478 -10.39 -17.36 9.88
CA LEU A 478 -11.74 -16.92 9.53
C LEU A 478 -11.68 -15.54 8.90
N TYR A 479 -12.33 -15.37 7.75
CA TYR A 479 -12.66 -14.05 7.22
C TYR A 479 -14.16 -13.80 7.34
N GLY A 480 -14.53 -12.53 7.51
CA GLY A 480 -15.91 -12.07 7.52
C GLY A 480 -16.15 -11.08 6.38
N LYS A 481 -17.16 -11.34 5.54
CA LYS A 481 -17.73 -10.37 4.60
C LYS A 481 -19.05 -9.83 5.15
N LEU A 482 -19.35 -8.56 4.87
CA LEU A 482 -20.58 -7.91 5.34
C LEU A 482 -21.22 -7.09 4.22
N GLU A 483 -22.50 -7.34 3.97
CA GLU A 483 -23.36 -6.55 3.10
C GLU A 483 -24.42 -5.84 3.95
N ASP A 484 -24.75 -4.60 3.60
CA ASP A 484 -25.87 -3.86 4.17
C ASP A 484 -26.67 -3.18 3.04
N LYS A 485 -27.81 -2.57 3.36
CA LYS A 485 -28.67 -1.93 2.34
C LYS A 485 -28.01 -0.82 1.51
N PHE A 486 -26.87 -0.28 1.97
CA PHE A 486 -26.11 0.74 1.25
C PHE A 486 -25.01 0.13 0.36
N GLY A 487 -24.74 -1.17 0.47
CA GLY A 487 -23.87 -1.91 -0.44
C GLY A 487 -23.02 -2.99 0.24
N ASP A 488 -22.25 -3.70 -0.59
CA ASP A 488 -21.26 -4.69 -0.17
C ASP A 488 -20.04 -3.99 0.46
N ASN A 489 -19.66 -4.38 1.67
CA ASN A 489 -18.49 -3.85 2.38
C ASN A 489 -17.22 -4.67 2.12
N GLY A 490 -17.31 -5.77 1.36
CA GLY A 490 -16.21 -6.68 1.04
C GLY A 490 -15.78 -7.51 2.26
N VAL A 491 -14.53 -7.97 2.25
CA VAL A 491 -13.90 -8.60 3.43
C VAL A 491 -13.60 -7.51 4.45
N VAL A 492 -14.18 -7.65 5.64
CA VAL A 492 -14.21 -6.61 6.69
C VAL A 492 -13.64 -7.08 8.02
N SER A 493 -13.43 -8.38 8.21
CA SER A 493 -12.83 -8.93 9.42
C SER A 493 -11.95 -10.13 9.09
N VAL A 494 -10.85 -10.28 9.81
CA VAL A 494 -9.87 -11.35 9.64
C VAL A 494 -9.41 -11.83 11.01
N LEU A 495 -9.39 -13.15 11.18
CA LEU A 495 -8.91 -13.83 12.37
C LEU A 495 -7.95 -14.96 12.00
N ILE A 496 -6.85 -15.05 12.73
CA ILE A 496 -5.91 -16.18 12.70
C ILE A 496 -5.64 -16.58 14.14
N GLY A 497 -5.85 -17.85 14.46
CA GLY A 497 -5.39 -18.42 15.73
C GLY A 497 -4.76 -19.79 15.53
N HIS A 498 -3.80 -20.13 16.38
CA HIS A 498 -3.11 -21.43 16.37
C HIS A 498 -3.47 -22.24 17.61
N LYS A 499 -3.54 -23.56 17.45
CA LYS A 499 -3.72 -24.50 18.56
C LYS A 499 -2.41 -24.64 19.32
N GLU A 500 -2.48 -24.68 20.65
CA GLU A 500 -1.30 -25.01 21.45
C GLU A 500 -0.89 -26.48 21.20
N LYS A 501 0.37 -26.70 20.79
CA LYS A 501 0.87 -28.01 20.37
C LYS A 501 0.78 -29.05 21.49
N LYS A 502 0.98 -28.60 22.74
CA LYS A 502 0.92 -29.47 23.93
C LYS A 502 -0.50 -29.68 24.44
N SER A 503 -1.40 -28.75 24.15
CA SER A 503 -2.74 -28.65 24.71
C SER A 503 -3.69 -28.34 23.56
N ARG A 504 -4.09 -29.37 22.82
CA ARG A 504 -5.01 -29.23 21.67
C ARG A 504 -6.41 -28.70 22.03
N VAL A 505 -6.64 -28.40 23.31
CA VAL A 505 -7.87 -27.80 23.84
C VAL A 505 -7.78 -26.26 23.95
N GLU A 506 -6.61 -25.68 23.68
CA GLU A 506 -6.34 -24.24 23.78
C GLU A 506 -6.07 -23.64 22.39
N LEU A 507 -6.70 -22.50 22.10
CA LEU A 507 -6.47 -21.69 20.90
C LEU A 507 -5.88 -20.34 21.28
N HIS A 508 -4.83 -19.92 20.59
CA HIS A 508 -4.17 -18.64 20.77
C HIS A 508 -4.43 -17.75 19.56
N LEU A 509 -5.04 -16.58 19.76
CA LEU A 509 -5.37 -15.66 18.68
C LEU A 509 -4.17 -14.78 18.32
N ASP A 510 -3.50 -15.10 17.22
CA ASP A 510 -2.38 -14.31 16.70
C ASP A 510 -2.80 -12.99 16.07
N LEU A 511 -3.97 -13.01 15.43
CA LEU A 511 -4.49 -11.87 14.70
C LEU A 511 -6.01 -11.83 14.85
N TRP A 512 -6.52 -10.67 15.24
CA TRP A 512 -7.91 -10.31 14.99
C TRP A 512 -7.93 -8.84 14.61
N LEU A 513 -8.50 -8.56 13.45
CA LEU A 513 -8.68 -7.21 12.97
C LEU A 513 -10.01 -7.02 12.26
N MET A 514 -10.43 -5.77 12.20
CA MET A 514 -11.63 -5.34 11.47
C MET A 514 -11.35 -4.10 10.63
N SER A 515 -12.14 -3.91 9.59
CA SER A 515 -12.16 -2.71 8.78
C SER A 515 -12.84 -1.59 9.58
N CYS A 516 -12.29 -0.37 9.49
CA CYS A 516 -12.88 0.83 10.11
C CYS A 516 -14.31 1.13 9.66
N ARG A 517 -14.74 0.53 8.54
CA ARG A 517 -16.07 0.69 7.98
C ARG A 517 -17.13 -0.07 8.77
N VAL A 518 -16.81 -1.27 9.29
CA VAL A 518 -17.79 -2.13 9.98
C VAL A 518 -17.83 -1.95 11.49
N LEU A 519 -17.19 -0.91 11.98
CA LEU A 519 -17.15 -0.65 13.41
C LEU A 519 -18.54 -0.39 13.96
N LYS A 520 -18.81 -0.93 15.16
CA LYS A 520 -20.08 -0.81 15.85
C LYS A 520 -21.22 -1.33 14.95
N ARG A 521 -21.00 -2.46 14.31
CA ARG A 521 -22.06 -3.15 13.56
C ARG A 521 -22.31 -4.55 14.08
N ASP A 522 -21.79 -4.84 15.27
CA ASP A 522 -21.81 -6.15 15.92
C ASP A 522 -21.12 -7.26 15.11
N MET A 523 -20.28 -6.89 14.13
CA MET A 523 -19.50 -7.85 13.34
C MET A 523 -18.50 -8.60 14.22
N GLU A 524 -17.98 -7.96 15.26
CA GLU A 524 -17.13 -8.57 16.27
C GLU A 524 -17.83 -9.74 16.98
N PHE A 525 -19.13 -9.61 17.26
CA PHE A 525 -19.91 -10.65 17.92
C PHE A 525 -20.23 -11.79 16.95
N ALA A 526 -20.56 -11.47 15.70
CA ALA A 526 -20.77 -12.49 14.67
C ALA A 526 -19.50 -13.33 14.42
N MET A 527 -18.33 -12.69 14.37
CA MET A 527 -17.04 -13.38 14.26
C MET A 527 -16.73 -14.23 15.49
N MET A 528 -17.02 -13.74 16.70
CA MET A 528 -16.82 -14.49 17.94
C MET A 528 -17.73 -15.73 18.01
N ASP A 529 -19.00 -15.59 17.64
CA ASP A 529 -19.97 -16.70 17.61
C ASP A 529 -19.49 -17.82 16.66
N GLU A 530 -19.02 -17.46 15.46
CA GLU A 530 -18.49 -18.44 14.51
C GLU A 530 -17.15 -19.03 14.96
N LEU A 531 -16.27 -18.25 15.60
CA LEU A 531 -15.03 -18.74 16.21
C LEU A 531 -15.32 -19.80 17.29
N VAL A 532 -16.26 -19.52 18.20
CA VAL A 532 -16.64 -20.46 19.28
C VAL A 532 -17.21 -21.74 18.69
N LYS A 533 -18.04 -21.64 17.65
CA LYS A 533 -18.56 -22.80 16.92
C LYS A 533 -17.43 -23.65 16.31
N ASN A 534 -16.45 -23.02 15.65
CA ASN A 534 -15.28 -23.71 15.10
C ASN A 534 -14.41 -24.34 16.19
N CYS A 535 -14.19 -23.66 17.31
CA CYS A 535 -13.46 -24.19 18.45
C CYS A 535 -14.13 -25.46 18.99
N ARG A 536 -15.45 -25.44 19.19
CA ARG A 536 -16.22 -26.59 19.68
C ARG A 536 -16.16 -27.79 18.74
N MET A 537 -16.26 -27.57 17.42
CA MET A 537 -16.13 -28.64 16.42
C MET A 537 -14.75 -29.33 16.47
N GLN A 538 -13.72 -28.62 16.94
CA GLN A 538 -12.35 -29.10 17.01
C GLN A 538 -11.90 -29.49 18.44
N GLY A 539 -12.83 -29.53 19.40
CA GLY A 539 -12.54 -29.92 20.79
C GLY A 539 -11.78 -28.88 21.62
N ILE A 540 -11.72 -27.63 21.15
CA ILE A 540 -11.12 -26.50 21.87
C ILE A 540 -12.12 -25.98 22.91
N SER A 541 -11.64 -25.75 24.12
CA SER A 541 -12.46 -25.27 25.25
C SER A 541 -12.00 -23.92 25.81
N VAL A 542 -10.78 -23.48 25.45
CA VAL A 542 -10.20 -22.23 25.95
C VAL A 542 -9.61 -21.43 24.79
N ILE A 543 -9.87 -20.13 24.78
CA ILE A 543 -9.34 -19.18 23.80
C ILE A 543 -8.51 -18.12 24.54
N TYR A 544 -7.29 -17.87 24.07
CA TYR A 544 -6.42 -16.81 24.55
C TYR A 544 -6.35 -15.66 23.55
N GLY A 545 -6.58 -14.45 24.04
CA GLY A 545 -6.49 -13.21 23.29
C GLY A 545 -5.30 -12.37 23.72
N TYR A 546 -4.66 -11.69 22.76
CA TYR A 546 -3.52 -10.81 23.01
C TYR A 546 -3.83 -9.40 22.52
N PHE A 547 -3.62 -8.40 23.39
CA PHE A 547 -3.70 -7.00 23.01
C PHE A 547 -2.37 -6.30 23.27
N TYR A 548 -1.78 -5.76 22.19
CA TYR A 548 -0.53 -5.02 22.20
C TYR A 548 -0.83 -3.56 21.85
N PRO A 549 -0.86 -2.67 22.86
CA PRO A 549 -1.25 -1.29 22.63
C PRO A 549 -0.20 -0.52 21.84
N THR A 550 -0.70 0.39 21.04
CA THR A 550 0.03 1.41 20.31
C THR A 550 -0.72 2.72 20.44
N GLY A 551 -0.10 3.83 20.05
CA GLY A 551 -0.80 5.12 19.94
C GLY A 551 -1.98 5.09 18.96
N LYS A 552 -2.13 4.04 18.13
CA LYS A 552 -3.11 3.97 17.03
C LYS A 552 -4.30 3.04 17.31
N ASN A 553 -4.17 2.04 18.18
CA ASN A 553 -5.21 1.02 18.42
C ASN A 553 -5.88 1.14 19.81
N ALA A 554 -5.79 2.31 20.45
CA ALA A 554 -6.38 2.54 21.78
C ALA A 554 -7.89 2.28 21.84
N MET A 555 -8.60 2.42 20.72
CA MET A 555 -10.04 2.23 20.65
C MET A 555 -10.52 0.79 20.80
N VAL A 556 -9.62 -0.20 20.63
CA VAL A 556 -9.92 -1.63 20.81
C VAL A 556 -9.36 -2.20 22.10
N LYS A 557 -8.90 -1.35 23.03
CA LYS A 557 -8.31 -1.80 24.30
C LYS A 557 -9.25 -2.70 25.13
N ASP A 558 -10.56 -2.43 25.05
CA ASP A 558 -11.60 -3.14 25.82
C ASP A 558 -12.26 -4.25 24.98
N PHE A 559 -11.75 -4.55 23.78
CA PHE A 559 -12.35 -5.50 22.85
C PHE A 559 -12.59 -6.88 23.48
N PHE A 560 -11.57 -7.45 24.11
CA PHE A 560 -11.67 -8.77 24.73
C PHE A 560 -12.64 -8.79 25.93
N ALA A 561 -12.67 -7.73 26.74
CA ALA A 561 -13.62 -7.59 27.83
C ALA A 561 -15.08 -7.57 27.32
N ILE A 562 -15.34 -6.84 26.24
CA ILE A 562 -16.66 -6.79 25.58
C ILE A 562 -17.05 -8.19 25.05
N GLN A 563 -16.09 -8.94 24.50
CA GLN A 563 -16.29 -10.33 24.09
C GLN A 563 -16.45 -11.31 25.26
N GLY A 564 -16.27 -10.87 26.51
CA GLY A 564 -16.46 -11.66 27.73
C GLY A 564 -15.23 -12.43 28.17
N PHE A 565 -14.03 -12.06 27.72
CA PHE A 565 -12.78 -12.63 28.20
C PHE A 565 -12.41 -12.02 29.55
N ASP A 566 -11.80 -12.83 30.40
CA ASP A 566 -11.17 -12.39 31.64
C ASP A 566 -9.72 -11.98 31.40
N LYS A 567 -9.30 -10.85 31.97
CA LYS A 567 -7.91 -10.39 31.90
C LYS A 567 -7.05 -11.27 32.81
N LEU A 568 -6.11 -12.01 32.23
CA LEU A 568 -5.21 -12.90 32.99
C LEU A 568 -3.95 -12.19 33.47
N ASN A 569 -3.31 -11.44 32.58
CA ASN A 569 -2.01 -10.84 32.85
C ASN A 569 -1.85 -9.49 32.13
N GLU A 570 -0.99 -8.66 32.69
CA GLU A 570 -0.57 -7.38 32.17
C GLU A 570 0.94 -7.26 32.36
N ASP A 571 1.69 -7.29 31.25
CA ASP A 571 3.13 -7.05 31.23
C ASP A 571 3.41 -5.70 30.56
N GLY A 572 3.72 -4.70 31.38
CA GLY A 572 3.75 -3.31 30.95
C GLY A 572 2.37 -2.87 30.46
N ALA A 573 2.25 -2.62 29.16
CA ALA A 573 0.99 -2.25 28.51
C ALA A 573 0.35 -3.41 27.72
N LYS A 574 1.08 -4.53 27.53
CA LYS A 574 0.55 -5.71 26.81
C LYS A 574 -0.36 -6.50 27.74
N THR A 575 -1.49 -6.96 27.22
CA THR A 575 -2.48 -7.68 28.03
C THR A 575 -2.83 -9.03 27.40
N VAL A 576 -3.01 -10.03 28.26
CA VAL A 576 -3.42 -11.38 27.89
C VAL A 576 -4.79 -11.66 28.49
N TRP A 577 -5.66 -12.20 27.67
CA TRP A 577 -7.06 -12.42 27.97
C TRP A 577 -7.40 -13.90 27.78
N LYS A 578 -8.29 -14.44 28.61
CA LYS A 578 -8.74 -15.83 28.52
C LYS A 578 -10.25 -15.90 28.45
N PHE A 579 -10.75 -16.74 27.57
CA PHE A 579 -12.15 -17.08 27.47
C PHE A 579 -12.31 -18.59 27.57
N GLU A 580 -12.95 -19.05 28.64
CA GLU A 580 -13.40 -20.44 28.75
C GLU A 580 -14.76 -20.54 28.08
N ILE A 581 -14.87 -21.40 27.06
CA ILE A 581 -16.11 -21.55 26.30
C ILE A 581 -17.15 -22.21 27.22
N PRO A 582 -18.23 -21.50 27.61
CA PRO A 582 -19.26 -22.09 28.46
C PRO A 582 -19.99 -23.20 27.72
N ASN A 583 -20.45 -24.24 28.42
CA ASN A 583 -21.25 -25.31 27.80
C ASN A 583 -22.53 -24.76 27.16
N ASP A 584 -23.14 -23.75 27.78
CA ASP A 584 -24.37 -23.08 27.36
C ASP A 584 -24.13 -21.73 26.66
N TYR A 585 -23.02 -21.59 25.93
CA TYR A 585 -22.71 -20.38 25.15
C TYR A 585 -23.93 -19.89 24.34
N LYS A 586 -24.32 -18.64 24.58
CA LYS A 586 -25.38 -17.95 23.85
C LYS A 586 -24.76 -17.00 22.85
N ASN A 587 -25.21 -17.10 21.61
CA ASN A 587 -24.79 -16.19 20.55
C ASN A 587 -25.07 -14.74 20.94
N LYS A 588 -24.10 -13.88 20.63
CA LYS A 588 -24.14 -12.44 20.90
C LYS A 588 -24.51 -11.63 19.67
N ASN A 589 -24.45 -12.22 18.48
CA ASN A 589 -24.96 -11.62 17.26
C ASN A 589 -26.49 -11.65 17.22
N TYR A 590 -27.12 -10.48 17.16
CA TYR A 590 -28.58 -10.32 17.07
C TYR A 590 -29.08 -9.62 15.82
N TYR A 591 -28.18 -8.98 15.05
CA TYR A 591 -28.57 -8.03 14.00
C TYR A 591 -28.00 -8.37 12.62
N ILE A 592 -27.08 -9.33 12.54
CA ILE A 592 -26.49 -9.77 11.27
C ILE A 592 -27.04 -11.15 10.93
N GLU A 593 -27.65 -11.29 9.76
CA GLU A 593 -28.02 -12.58 9.19
C GLU A 593 -26.76 -13.27 8.66
N ILE A 594 -26.40 -14.43 9.21
CA ILE A 594 -25.25 -15.21 8.74
C ILE A 594 -25.72 -16.17 7.65
N ALA A 595 -25.17 -16.04 6.44
CA ALA A 595 -25.48 -16.95 5.35
C ALA A 595 -25.00 -18.37 5.69
N GLU A 596 -25.90 -19.35 5.68
CA GLU A 596 -25.55 -20.75 5.94
C GLU A 596 -24.70 -21.34 4.81
N ASN A 597 -23.74 -22.21 5.16
CA ASN A 597 -22.95 -22.96 4.20
C ASN A 597 -23.85 -23.95 3.45
N ASN A 598 -24.18 -23.64 2.20
CA ASN A 598 -24.60 -24.65 1.24
C ASN A 598 -23.39 -25.49 0.83
N ASP A 599 -22.90 -26.35 1.72
CA ASP A 599 -22.09 -27.50 1.33
C ASP A 599 -23.02 -28.51 0.66
N LYS A 600 -23.35 -28.25 -0.60
CA LYS A 600 -23.70 -29.32 -1.53
C LYS A 600 -22.40 -29.75 -2.19
N THR A 601 -21.81 -30.81 -1.66
CA THR A 601 -21.08 -31.81 -2.44
C THR A 601 -21.85 -32.02 -3.75
N GLN A 602 -21.38 -31.41 -4.84
CA GLN A 602 -21.57 -31.97 -6.16
C GLN A 602 -20.76 -33.25 -6.14
N GLY A 603 -21.45 -34.35 -5.84
CA GLY A 603 -20.89 -35.68 -5.99
C GLY A 603 -20.43 -35.84 -7.43
N ASP A 604 -19.20 -36.34 -7.57
CA ASP A 604 -18.69 -36.92 -8.79
C ASP A 604 -19.77 -37.77 -9.45
N ASN A 605 -20.25 -37.30 -10.59
CA ASN A 605 -20.98 -38.09 -11.56
C ASN A 605 -20.53 -37.61 -12.93
N HIS A 606 -19.40 -38.14 -13.38
CA HIS A 606 -19.15 -38.34 -14.81
C HIS A 606 -18.45 -39.69 -14.99
N GLU A 607 -19.27 -40.64 -15.47
CA GLU A 607 -18.85 -41.65 -16.47
C GLU A 607 -18.18 -40.99 -17.67
#